data_AF-A0A379W2B1-F1
#
_entry.id   AF-A0A379W2B1-F1
#
_cell.length_a   1.000
_cell.length_b   1.000
_cell.length_c   1.000
_cell.angle_alpha   90.00
_cell.angle_beta   90.00
_cell.angle_gamma   90.00
#
_symmetry.space_group_name_H-M   'P 1'
#
loop_
_entity.id
_entity.type
_entity.pdbx_description
1 polymer ?
#
loop_
_entity_poly.entity_id
_entity_poly.type
_entity_poly.pdbx_seq_one_letter_code
_entity_poly.pdbx_strand_id
1 'polypeptide(L)'
;MAVVSLLFLCTSVVHPSEGPYVSGNINTLRALGSVFGGAMVGQLVTVRQRFHAEMLLDHAASVGNSVPLVPEPAQLMGIIGQQALVLSVADAYACWAFWRW
;
A
#
# COMPACT_ATOMS: atom_id res chain seq x y z
N MET A 1 -11.67 14.81 14.09
CA MET A 1 -12.87 14.99 14.94
C MET A 1 -13.93 13.90 14.76
N ALA A 2 -14.07 13.23 13.60
CA ALA A 2 -15.12 12.23 13.36
C ALA A 2 -15.06 10.96 14.24
N VAL A 3 -13.86 10.42 14.52
CA VAL A 3 -13.71 9.18 15.31
C VAL A 3 -14.17 9.37 16.75
N VAL A 4 -13.89 10.55 17.33
CA VAL A 4 -14.30 10.90 18.70
C VAL A 4 -15.82 11.09 18.77
N SER A 5 -16.43 11.78 17.80
CA SER A 5 -17.89 11.95 17.72
C SER A 5 -18.63 10.62 17.52
N LEU A 6 -18.07 9.68 16.74
CA LEU A 6 -18.64 8.34 16.53
C LEU A 6 -18.56 7.51 17.82
N LEU A 7 -17.44 7.58 18.55
CA LEU A 7 -17.30 6.94 19.86
C LEU A 7 -18.28 7.51 20.89
N PHE A 8 -18.41 8.84 20.98
CA PHE A 8 -19.38 9.50 21.86
C PHE A 8 -20.83 9.17 21.50
N LEU A 9 -21.15 9.04 20.22
CA LEU A 9 -22.46 8.61 19.75
C LEU A 9 -22.74 7.15 20.12
N CYS A 10 -21.74 6.26 20.05
CA CYS A 10 -21.86 4.87 20.46
C CYS A 10 -21.92 4.68 21.99
N THR A 11 -21.32 5.55 22.79
CA THR A 11 -21.24 5.38 24.26
C THR A 11 -22.22 6.22 25.07
N SER A 12 -22.99 7.13 24.45
CA SER A 12 -23.96 7.99 25.16
C SER A 12 -25.16 7.23 25.75
N VAL A 13 -25.28 5.93 25.47
CA VAL A 13 -26.38 5.06 25.92
C VAL A 13 -25.91 3.72 26.53
N VAL A 14 -24.61 3.54 26.77
CA VAL A 14 -24.05 2.22 27.13
C VAL A 14 -24.01 2.03 28.64
N HIS A 15 -24.83 1.11 29.15
CA HIS A 15 -24.83 0.73 30.57
C HIS A 15 -23.57 -0.12 30.88
N PRO A 16 -23.01 -0.15 32.11
CA PRO A 16 -21.75 -0.87 32.40
C PRO A 16 -21.73 -2.35 31.99
N SER A 17 -22.90 -3.01 31.98
CA SER A 17 -23.09 -4.40 31.52
C SER A 17 -22.90 -4.59 30.01
N GLU A 18 -23.02 -3.53 29.21
CA GLU A 18 -22.92 -3.56 27.75
C GLU A 18 -21.50 -3.27 27.23
N GLY A 19 -20.58 -2.91 28.14
CA GLY A 19 -19.16 -2.64 27.84
C GLY A 19 -18.44 -3.74 27.04
N PRO A 20 -18.64 -5.04 27.34
CA PRO A 20 -18.03 -6.12 26.55
C PRO A 20 -18.48 -6.14 25.09
N TYR A 21 -19.75 -5.87 24.80
CA TYR A 21 -20.27 -5.85 23.43
C TYR A 21 -19.74 -4.66 22.62
N VAL A 22 -19.69 -3.48 23.25
CA VAL A 22 -19.16 -2.27 22.61
C VAL A 22 -17.66 -2.40 22.33
N SER A 23 -16.90 -2.92 23.29
CA SER A 23 -15.46 -3.18 23.09
C SER A 23 -15.19 -4.25 22.03
N GLY A 24 -16.04 -5.28 21.94
CA GLY A 24 -15.99 -6.30 20.88
C GLY A 24 -16.20 -5.71 19.48
N ASN A 25 -17.18 -4.80 19.34
CA ASN A 25 -17.45 -4.13 18.07
C ASN A 25 -16.28 -3.22 17.64
N ILE A 26 -15.71 -2.42 18.55
CA ILE A 26 -14.55 -1.57 18.25
C ILE A 26 -13.33 -2.42 17.90
N ASN A 27 -13.09 -3.51 18.63
CA ASN A 27 -11.98 -4.41 18.34
C ASN A 27 -12.12 -5.08 16.96
N THR A 28 -13.34 -5.51 16.62
CA THR A 28 -13.66 -6.09 15.32
C THR A 28 -13.45 -5.06 14.21
N LEU A 29 -13.97 -3.84 14.38
CA LEU A 29 -13.78 -2.76 13.43
C LEU A 29 -12.30 -2.43 13.21
N ARG A 30 -11.52 -2.39 14.30
CA ARG A 30 -10.06 -2.20 14.23
C ARG A 30 -9.39 -3.32 13.45
N ALA A 31 -9.69 -4.58 13.78
CA ALA A 31 -9.10 -5.73 13.11
C ALA A 31 -9.44 -5.75 11.61
N LEU A 32 -10.71 -5.48 11.27
CA LEU A 32 -11.16 -5.34 9.88
C LEU A 32 -10.45 -4.18 9.17
N GLY A 33 -10.34 -3.02 9.83
CA GLY A 33 -9.62 -1.87 9.32
C GLY A 33 -8.14 -2.16 9.05
N SER A 34 -7.47 -2.90 9.94
CA SER A 34 -6.07 -3.32 9.76
C SER A 34 -5.90 -4.26 8.57
N VAL A 35 -6.76 -5.28 8.45
CA VAL A 35 -6.70 -6.24 7.32
C VAL A 35 -7.02 -5.52 6.00
N PHE A 36 -8.06 -4.70 5.99
CA PHE A 36 -8.46 -3.93 4.81
C PHE A 36 -7.38 -2.94 4.38
N GLY A 37 -6.82 -2.17 5.31
CA GLY A 37 -5.73 -1.24 5.04
C GLY A 37 -4.48 -1.96 4.50
N GLY A 38 -4.10 -3.08 5.12
CA GLY A 38 -2.98 -3.91 4.64
C GLY A 38 -3.22 -4.44 3.23
N ALA A 39 -4.43 -4.94 2.95
CA ALA A 39 -4.81 -5.42 1.63
C ALA A 39 -4.78 -4.29 0.58
N MET A 40 -5.31 -3.10 0.90
CA MET A 40 -5.28 -1.95 -0.01
C MET A 40 -3.85 -1.53 -0.36
N VAL A 41 -2.97 -1.39 0.64
CA VAL A 41 -1.57 -1.02 0.41
C VAL A 41 -0.86 -2.10 -0.41
N GLY A 42 -1.06 -3.38 -0.07
CA GLY A 42 -0.48 -4.50 -0.80
C GLY A 42 -0.92 -4.54 -2.26
N GLN A 43 -2.21 -4.29 -2.55
CA GLN A 43 -2.71 -4.20 -3.91
C GLN A 43 -2.13 -3.00 -4.67
N LEU A 44 -2.04 -1.83 -4.03
CA LEU A 44 -1.43 -0.65 -4.63
C LEU A 44 0.02 -0.92 -5.04
N VAL A 45 0.82 -1.49 -4.14
CA VAL A 45 2.22 -1.84 -4.43
C VAL A 45 2.30 -2.88 -5.55
N THR A 46 1.43 -3.89 -5.56
CA THR A 46 1.42 -4.92 -6.62
C THR A 46 1.14 -4.34 -8.00
N VAL A 47 0.12 -3.48 -8.12
CA VAL A 47 -0.24 -2.85 -9.40
C VAL A 47 0.87 -1.92 -9.88
N ARG A 48 1.42 -1.09 -8.97
CA ARG A 48 2.51 -0.17 -9.30
C ARG A 48 3.78 -0.90 -9.69
N GLN A 49 4.08 -2.03 -9.04
CA GLN A 49 5.28 -2.79 -9.34
C GLN A 49 5.23 -3.39 -10.73
N ARG A 50 4.07 -3.89 -11.16
CA ARG A 50 3.89 -4.39 -12.54
C ARG A 50 4.05 -3.26 -13.56
N PHE A 51 3.41 -2.12 -13.31
CA PHE A 51 3.54 -0.94 -14.17
C PHE A 51 5.00 -0.49 -14.34
N HIS A 52 5.74 -0.35 -13.24
CA HIS A 52 7.15 0.06 -13.29
C HIS A 52 8.04 -1.01 -13.91
N ALA A 53 7.77 -2.30 -13.68
CA ALA A 53 8.53 -3.39 -14.28
C ALA A 53 8.36 -3.42 -15.81
N GLU A 54 7.12 -3.27 -16.31
CA GLU A 54 6.83 -3.21 -17.75
C GLU A 54 7.50 -1.98 -18.38
N MET A 55 7.37 -0.80 -17.76
CA MET A 55 8.02 0.43 -18.23
C MET A 55 9.55 0.31 -18.30
N LEU A 56 10.18 -0.28 -17.27
CA LEU A 56 11.63 -0.47 -17.23
C LEU A 56 12.10 -1.51 -18.26
N LEU A 57 11.31 -2.57 -18.48
CA LEU A 57 11.59 -3.58 -19.49
C LEU A 57 11.52 -2.99 -20.90
N ASP A 58 10.48 -2.19 -21.19
CA ASP A 58 10.35 -1.48 -22.47
C ASP A 58 11.51 -0.51 -22.68
N HIS A 59 11.92 0.19 -21.62
CA HIS A 59 13.07 1.09 -21.70
C HIS A 59 14.36 0.31 -21.97
N ALA A 60 14.61 -0.80 -21.25
CA ALA A 60 15.76 -1.66 -21.46
C ALA A 60 15.81 -2.22 -22.89
N ALA A 61 14.66 -2.60 -23.46
CA ALA A 61 14.56 -3.05 -24.85
C ALA A 61 14.89 -1.91 -25.84
N SER A 62 14.44 -0.69 -25.57
CA SER A 62 14.69 0.46 -26.45
C SER A 62 16.16 0.91 -26.47
N VAL A 63 16.85 0.82 -25.33
CA VAL A 63 18.25 1.25 -25.17
C VAL A 63 19.23 0.08 -25.35
N GLY A 64 18.77 -1.18 -25.37
CA GLY A 64 19.64 -2.36 -25.41
C GLY A 64 20.62 -2.41 -26.58
N ASN A 65 20.29 -1.82 -27.73
CA ASN A 65 21.19 -1.74 -28.89
C ASN A 65 22.25 -0.63 -28.79
N SER A 66 22.10 0.31 -27.86
CA SER A 66 23.02 1.43 -27.65
C SER A 66 23.89 1.29 -26.38
N VAL A 67 23.63 0.27 -25.54
CA VAL A 67 24.47 -0.03 -24.37
C VAL A 67 25.61 -0.98 -24.77
N PRO A 68 26.89 -0.61 -24.53
CA PRO A 68 28.03 -1.44 -24.91
C PRO A 68 28.14 -2.76 -24.13
N LEU A 69 27.49 -2.86 -22.97
CA LEU A 69 27.46 -4.05 -22.13
C LEU A 69 26.02 -4.33 -21.67
N VAL A 70 25.35 -5.25 -22.35
CA VAL A 70 24.01 -5.70 -21.96
C VAL A 70 24.14 -6.72 -20.83
N PRO A 71 23.51 -6.51 -19.66
CA PRO A 71 23.50 -7.49 -18.58
C PRO A 71 22.89 -8.82 -19.02
N GLU A 72 23.32 -9.92 -18.39
CA GLU A 72 22.70 -11.22 -18.59
C GLU A 72 21.19 -11.16 -18.23
N PRO A 73 20.29 -11.84 -18.96
CA PRO A 73 18.85 -11.69 -18.77
C PRO A 73 18.35 -11.88 -17.32
N ALA A 74 18.88 -12.85 -16.58
CA ALA A 74 18.49 -13.05 -15.18
C ALA A 74 18.96 -11.89 -14.27
N GLN A 75 20.16 -11.35 -14.52
CA GLN A 75 20.62 -10.15 -13.82
C GLN A 75 19.75 -8.93 -14.13
N LEU A 76 19.38 -8.74 -15.40
CA LEU A 76 18.50 -7.65 -15.82
C LEU A 76 17.13 -7.74 -15.14
N MET A 77 16.54 -8.94 -15.11
CA MET A 77 15.27 -9.18 -14.41
C MET A 77 15.35 -8.89 -12.91
N GLY A 78 16.47 -9.25 -12.27
CA GLY A 78 16.73 -8.92 -10.87
C GLY A 78 16.78 -7.40 -10.62
N ILE A 79 17.50 -6.67 -11.48
CA ILE A 79 17.61 -5.20 -11.41
C ILE A 79 16.23 -4.55 -11.60
N ILE A 80 15.49 -4.94 -12.65
CA ILE A 80 14.17 -4.39 -12.96
C ILE A 80 13.21 -4.65 -11.80
N GLY A 81 13.18 -5.88 -11.26
CA GLY A 81 12.32 -6.23 -10.12
C GLY A 81 12.61 -5.38 -8.89
N GLN A 82 13.89 -5.17 -8.57
CA GLN A 82 14.30 -4.34 -7.44
C GLN A 82 13.93 -2.87 -7.64
N GLN A 83 14.17 -2.30 -8.83
CA GLN A 83 13.84 -0.90 -9.11
C GLN A 83 12.33 -0.67 -9.14
N ALA A 84 11.57 -1.58 -9.73
CA ALA A 84 10.11 -1.53 -9.74
C ALA A 84 9.53 -1.56 -8.31
N LEU A 85 10.09 -2.36 -7.41
CA LEU A 85 9.71 -2.37 -5.99
C LEU A 85 9.96 -1.00 -5.34
N VAL A 86 11.16 -0.44 -5.52
CA VAL A 86 11.55 0.87 -4.93
C VAL A 86 10.60 1.97 -5.39
N LEU A 87 10.34 2.05 -6.70
CA LEU A 87 9.41 3.04 -7.28
C LEU A 87 7.98 2.86 -6.75
N SER A 88 7.52 1.62 -6.60
CA SER A 88 6.17 1.32 -6.11
C SER A 88 5.98 1.70 -4.64
N VAL A 89 7.02 1.49 -3.82
CA VAL A 89 7.02 1.92 -2.42
C VAL A 89 7.08 3.44 -2.33
N ALA A 90 7.86 4.11 -3.19
CA ALA A 90 7.90 5.57 -3.27
C ALA A 90 6.52 6.15 -3.65
N ASP A 91 5.83 5.56 -4.63
CA ASP A 91 4.46 5.92 -5.00
C ASP A 91 3.49 5.74 -3.84
N ALA A 92 3.62 4.63 -3.09
CA ALA A 92 2.81 4.38 -1.91
C ALA A 92 3.01 5.49 -0.87
N TYR A 93 4.24 5.94 -0.59
CA TYR A 93 4.46 7.08 0.29
C TYR A 93 3.94 8.41 -0.28
N ALA A 94 4.09 8.63 -1.59
CA ALA A 94 3.61 9.86 -2.24
C ALA A 94 2.08 10.00 -2.15
N CYS A 95 1.33 8.91 -2.32
CA CYS A 95 -0.13 8.93 -2.14
C CYS A 95 -0.55 9.40 -0.73
N TRP A 96 0.28 9.12 0.29
CA TRP A 96 0.02 9.54 1.66
C TRP A 96 0.54 10.95 1.95
N ALA A 97 1.65 11.35 1.32
CA ALA A 97 2.21 12.69 1.45
C ALA A 97 1.36 13.76 0.74
N PHE A 98 0.70 13.40 -0.37
CA PHE A 98 -0.24 14.29 -1.09
C PHE A 98 -1.44 14.71 -0.21
N TRP A 99 -1.76 13.93 0.83
CA TRP A 99 -2.84 14.24 1.77
C TRP A 99 -2.46 15.25 2.87
N ARG A 100 -1.25 15.83 2.82
CA ARG A 100 -0.74 16.78 3.82
C ARG A 100 -0.81 18.26 3.41
N TRP A 101 -1.53 18.60 2.33
CA TRP A 101 -1.81 19.99 1.90
C TRP A 101 -3.28 20.18 1.55
#